data_AF-A0A9P8VX52-F1
#
_entry.id   AF-A0A9P8VX52-F1
#
_cell.length_a   1.000
_cell.length_b   1.000
_cell.length_c   1.000
_cell.angle_alpha   90.00
_cell.angle_beta   90.00
_cell.angle_gamma   90.00
#
_symmetry.space_group_name_H-M   'P 1'
#
loop_
_entity.id
_entity.type
_entity.pdbx_description
1 polymer ?
#
loop_
_entity_poly.entity_id
_entity_poly.type
_entity_poly.pdbx_seq_one_letter_code
_entity_poly.pdbx_strand_id
1 'polypeptide(L)' 'MVESNMSDSPIAEPTRKRKKRSYVACRRCHGLKVKCSGGMPCQRCQSARQASLCEYPTRERRVTVSAR' A
#
# COMPACT_ATOMS: atom_id res chain seq x y z
N MET A 1 44.36 9.27 -16.68
CA MET A 1 43.80 7.90 -16.60
C MET A 1 42.39 8.05 -16.09
N VAL A 2 41.42 7.96 -17.00
CA VAL A 2 40.01 7.85 -16.68
C VAL A 2 39.74 6.39 -16.37
N GLU A 3 39.09 6.09 -15.25
CA GLU A 3 38.46 4.79 -15.07
C GLU A 3 36.96 4.96 -14.87
N SER A 4 36.28 4.04 -15.54
CA SER A 4 34.89 4.07 -15.96
C SER A 4 34.06 3.03 -15.18
N ASN A 5 32.74 3.14 -15.35
CA ASN A 5 31.68 2.12 -15.20
C ASN A 5 31.03 2.01 -13.81
N MET A 6 29.73 2.33 -13.65
CA MET A 6 28.49 1.77 -14.27
C MET A 6 28.08 0.45 -13.61
N SER A 7 27.07 0.51 -12.73
CA SER A 7 25.88 -0.37 -12.72
C SER A 7 24.97 -0.12 -11.51
N ASP A 8 23.67 -0.09 -11.80
CA ASP A 8 22.58 -0.72 -11.05
C ASP A 8 21.53 0.16 -10.33
N SER A 9 20.32 0.02 -10.87
CA SER A 9 19.00 0.14 -10.27
C SER A 9 18.42 1.52 -9.93
N PRO A 10 17.36 1.97 -10.64
CA PRO A 10 16.42 2.90 -10.05
C PRO A 10 15.69 2.14 -8.93
N ILE A 11 16.16 2.31 -7.70
CA ILE A 11 15.40 1.93 -6.50
C ILE A 11 14.11 2.73 -6.60
N ALA A 12 13.03 2.04 -6.98
CA ALA A 12 11.68 2.57 -6.96
C ALA A 12 11.37 2.92 -5.50
N GLU A 13 11.76 4.13 -5.11
CA GLU A 13 11.47 4.76 -3.83
C GLU A 13 9.99 4.50 -3.54
N PRO A 14 9.65 3.73 -2.49
CA PRO A 14 8.27 3.55 -2.12
C PRO A 14 7.83 4.89 -1.58
N THR A 15 7.30 5.72 -2.48
CA THR A 15 6.72 7.03 -2.18
C THR A 15 5.89 6.85 -0.92
N ARG A 16 6.37 7.43 0.18
CA ARG A 16 5.67 7.43 1.47
C ARG A 16 4.47 8.35 1.32
N LYS A 17 3.52 7.95 0.47
CA LYS A 17 2.26 8.64 0.21
C LYS A 17 1.63 8.77 1.59
N ARG A 18 1.60 10.00 2.10
CA ARG A 18 1.00 10.35 3.38
C ARG A 18 -0.33 9.62 3.48
N LYS A 19 -0.43 8.71 4.44
CA LYS A 19 -1.54 7.76 4.61
C LYS A 19 -2.81 8.59 4.81
N LYS A 20 -3.55 8.85 3.72
CA LYS A 20 -4.95 9.26 3.82
C LYS A 20 -5.58 8.23 4.74
N ARG A 21 -6.11 8.69 5.88
CA ARG A 21 -6.73 7.85 6.90
C ARG A 21 -7.84 7.07 6.19
N SER A 22 -7.52 5.87 5.73
CA SER A 22 -8.49 5.05 5.02
C SER A 22 -9.49 4.62 6.07
N TYR A 23 -10.72 5.10 5.96
CA TYR A 23 -11.85 4.62 6.77
C TYR A 23 -12.06 3.09 6.63
N VAL A 24 -11.39 2.49 5.64
CA VAL A 24 -11.48 1.09 5.26
C VAL A 24 -10.35 0.28 5.92
N ALA A 25 -10.70 -0.86 6.50
CA ALA A 25 -9.78 -1.87 7.00
C ALA A 25 -9.06 -2.60 5.85
N CYS A 26 -7.87 -3.18 6.11
CA CYS A 26 -7.23 -4.07 5.13
C CYS A 26 -8.12 -5.31 4.85
N ARG A 27 -7.94 -5.96 3.69
CA ARG A 27 -8.75 -7.12 3.26
C ARG A 27 -8.85 -8.20 4.35
N ARG A 28 -7.72 -8.50 5.02
CA ARG A 28 -7.68 -9.49 6.12
C ARG A 28 -8.51 -9.07 7.34
N CYS A 29 -8.33 -7.85 7.82
CA CYS A 29 -9.10 -7.37 8.98
C CYS A 29 -10.59 -7.22 8.64
N HIS A 30 -10.91 -6.89 7.39
CA HIS A 30 -12.29 -6.80 6.89
C HIS A 30 -12.96 -8.18 6.87
N GLY A 31 -12.30 -9.22 6.34
CA GLY A 31 -12.80 -10.60 6.37
C GLY A 31 -12.95 -11.15 7.80
N LEU A 32 -12.03 -10.79 8.68
CA LEU A 32 -12.08 -11.14 10.11
C LEU A 32 -13.07 -10.28 10.91
N LYS A 33 -13.70 -9.26 10.31
CA LYS A 33 -14.62 -8.31 10.98
C LYS A 33 -14.04 -7.70 12.26
N VAL A 34 -12.75 -7.38 12.24
CA VAL A 34 -12.02 -6.85 13.40
C VAL A 34 -11.51 -5.44 13.15
N LYS A 35 -11.30 -4.68 14.23
CA LYS A 35 -10.72 -3.34 14.18
C LYS A 35 -9.34 -3.38 13.54
N CYS A 36 -9.19 -2.69 12.41
CA CYS A 36 -7.92 -2.52 11.74
C CYS A 36 -7.24 -1.25 12.26
N SER A 37 -5.97 -1.35 12.67
CA SER A 37 -5.23 -0.23 13.27
C SER A 37 -4.89 0.89 12.28
N GLY A 38 -5.16 0.70 10.97
CA GLY A 38 -4.94 1.75 9.96
C GLY A 38 -3.45 2.05 9.78
N GLY A 39 -2.78 1.28 8.93
CA GLY A 39 -1.36 1.45 8.62
C GLY A 39 -0.96 0.47 7.53
N MET A 40 0.03 0.81 6.73
CA MET A 40 0.65 -0.11 5.78
C MET A 40 2.05 -0.44 6.32
N PRO A 41 2.29 -1.67 6.81
CA PRO A 41 1.33 -2.74 7.13
C PRO A 41 0.49 -2.45 8.40
N CYS A 42 -0.66 -3.11 8.54
CA CYS A 42 -1.51 -2.94 9.72
C CYS A 42 -0.87 -3.63 10.93
N GLN A 43 -1.00 -3.09 12.16
CA GLN A 43 -0.38 -3.69 13.36
C GLN A 43 -0.74 -5.17 13.53
N ARG A 44 -2.03 -5.52 13.37
CA ARG A 44 -2.49 -6.92 13.43
C ARG A 44 -1.84 -7.80 12.34
N CYS A 45 -1.63 -7.25 11.15
CA CYS A 45 -0.98 -7.93 10.03
C CYS A 45 0.51 -8.13 10.31
N GLN A 46 1.14 -7.14 10.95
CA GLN A 46 2.54 -7.19 11.39
C GLN A 46 2.73 -8.23 12.51
N SER A 47 1.87 -8.24 13.53
CA SER A 47 1.89 -9.25 14.61
C SER A 47 1.65 -10.66 14.07
N ALA A 48 0.79 -10.81 13.06
CA ALA A 48 0.54 -12.09 12.40
C ALA A 48 1.63 -12.50 11.40
N ARG A 49 2.77 -11.78 11.34
CA ARG A 49 3.87 -11.96 10.36
C ARG A 49 3.41 -12.01 8.90
N GLN A 50 2.29 -11.38 8.61
CA GLN A 50 1.65 -11.36 7.30
C GLN A 50 1.52 -9.93 6.77
N ALA A 51 2.51 -9.10 7.09
CA ALA A 51 2.59 -7.73 6.62
C ALA A 51 2.54 -7.65 5.08
N SER A 52 3.08 -8.66 4.38
CA SER A 52 3.06 -8.78 2.92
C SER A 52 1.66 -9.00 2.32
N LEU A 53 0.73 -9.64 3.06
CA LEU A 53 -0.66 -9.83 2.63
C LEU A 53 -1.58 -8.69 3.10
N CYS A 54 -1.01 -7.64 3.70
CA CYS A 54 -1.77 -6.48 4.17
C CYS A 54 -2.13 -5.55 3.00
N GLU A 55 -3.11 -5.95 2.21
CA GLU A 55 -3.65 -5.12 1.14
C GLU A 55 -4.88 -4.34 1.62
N TYR A 56 -4.92 -3.05 1.33
CA TYR A 56 -6.12 -2.24 1.52
C TYR A 56 -6.90 -2.19 0.21
N PRO A 57 -8.21 -2.47 0.22
CA PRO A 57 -9.01 -2.42 -1.00
C PRO A 57 -9.01 -0.98 -1.55
N THR A 58 -8.53 -0.82 -2.78
CA THR A 58 -8.69 0.43 -3.53
C THR A 58 -10.16 0.57 -3.90
N ARG A 59 -10.85 1.55 -3.31
CA ARG A 59 -12.20 1.88 -3.73
C ARG A 59 -12.09 2.48 -5.13
N GLU A 60 -12.35 1.66 -6.15
CA GLU A 60 -12.49 2.15 -7.53
C GLU A 60 -13.57 3.22 -7.53
N ARG A 61 -13.15 4.47 -7.70
CA ARG A 61 -14.07 5.57 -7.90
C ARG A 61 -14.59 5.40 -9.30
N ARG A 62 -15.89 5.10 -9.42
CA ARG A 62 -16.59 5.18 -10.71
C ARG A 62 -16.39 6.61 -11.22
N VAL A 63 -15.61 6.75 -12.29
CA VAL A 63 -15.42 8.03 -12.96
C VAL A 63 -16.62 8.19 -13.88
N THR A 64 -17.45 9.19 -13.61
CA THR A 64 -18.56 9.54 -14.49
C THR A 64 -17.95 10.07 -15.79
N VAL A 65 -18.03 9.28 -16.87
CA VAL A 65 -17.64 9.75 -18.21
C VAL A 65 -18.76 10.63 -18.75
N SER A 66 -18.52 11.94 -18.80
CA SER A 66 -19.32 12.86 -19.59
C SER A 66 -18.91 12.69 -21.05
N ALA A 67 -19.81 12.16 -21.89
CA ALA A 67 -19.65 12.22 -23.34
C ALA A 67 -19.77 13.68 -23.82
N ARG A 68 -18.97 14.05 -24.82
CA ARG A 68 -19.04 15.32 -25.55
C ARG A 68 -19.79 15.13 -26.85
#